data_AF-A0A6P7H656-F1
#
_entry.id   AF-A0A6P7H656-F1
#
_cell.length_a   1.000
_cell.length_b   1.000
_cell.length_c   1.000
_cell.angle_alpha   90.00
_cell.angle_beta   90.00
_cell.angle_gamma   90.00
#
_symmetry.space_group_name_H-M   'P 1'
#
loop_
_entity.id
_entity.type
_entity.pdbx_description
1 polymer ?
#
loop_
_entity_poly.entity_id
_entity_poly.type
_entity_poly.pdbx_seq_one_letter_code
_entity_poly.pdbx_strand_id
1 'polypeptide(L)'
;MAFIINGILDGKLAVPTIDCGQALEFLIEIVAEKLKNDYQSILKNFCVSLSKVISSKWKELEDKLSVEETHRKTRITHVLKEDKITLKNSLAKLEFLSRLHIISEFIYLVKDGAFFPEKTFGYFCEKVCKAYLVENVALPEFKILLEKPVCNFSMEINSSDNDIVEKKMTPDFCSVKMTSIKDNSETKTIYLLSKNKIFPPNVFDDYDIVEKEESMLYYVYKMESKCVKI
;
A
#
# COMPACT_ATOMS: atom_id res chain seq x y z
N MET A 1 26.46 -9.33 10.90
CA MET A 1 27.08 -8.56 12.01
C MET A 1 26.79 -9.12 13.41
N ALA A 2 25.59 -9.64 13.72
CA ALA A 2 25.29 -10.27 15.02
C ALA A 2 26.33 -11.35 15.43
N PHE A 3 26.82 -12.14 14.47
CA PHE A 3 27.91 -13.09 14.68
C PHE A 3 29.24 -12.45 15.14
N ILE A 4 29.63 -11.30 14.57
CA ILE A 4 30.85 -10.58 14.94
C ILE A 4 30.70 -10.02 16.36
N ILE A 5 29.54 -9.48 16.69
CA ILE A 5 29.21 -8.96 18.02
C ILE A 5 29.23 -10.09 19.05
N ASN A 6 28.59 -11.23 18.75
CA ASN A 6 28.62 -12.40 19.63
C ASN A 6 30.04 -12.94 19.81
N GLY A 7 30.86 -12.95 18.76
CA GLY A 7 32.27 -13.32 18.88
C GLY A 7 33.07 -12.41 19.81
N ILE A 8 32.84 -11.10 19.75
CA ILE A 8 33.46 -10.12 20.66
C ILE A 8 32.96 -10.31 22.09
N LEU A 9 31.64 -10.50 22.28
CA LEU A 9 31.01 -10.74 23.58
C LEU A 9 31.47 -12.07 24.22
N ASP A 10 31.79 -13.08 23.41
CA ASP A 10 32.41 -14.34 23.82
C ASP A 10 33.91 -14.22 24.15
N GLY A 11 34.45 -13.00 24.22
CA GLY A 11 35.85 -12.74 24.56
C GLY A 11 36.84 -13.08 23.46
N LYS A 12 36.38 -13.31 22.21
CA LYS A 12 37.27 -13.58 21.07
C LYS A 12 37.65 -12.27 20.41
N LEU A 13 38.95 -12.06 20.19
CA LEU A 13 39.47 -10.92 19.45
C LEU A 13 39.21 -11.12 17.95
N ALA A 14 37.98 -10.85 17.52
CA ALA A 14 37.59 -10.84 16.11
C ALA A 14 37.97 -9.47 15.53
N VAL A 15 39.11 -9.41 14.84
CA VAL A 15 39.42 -8.30 13.93
C VAL A 15 39.06 -8.80 12.53
N PRO A 16 37.82 -8.57 12.06
CA PRO A 16 37.46 -8.97 10.72
C PRO A 16 38.23 -8.08 9.73
N THR A 17 38.96 -8.70 8.80
CA THR A 17 39.54 -7.99 7.66
C THR A 17 38.42 -7.78 6.66
N ILE A 18 37.66 -6.69 6.82
CA ILE A 18 36.51 -6.37 5.98
C ILE A 18 36.97 -5.44 4.86
N ASP A 19 36.70 -5.80 3.60
CA ASP A 19 36.89 -4.88 2.49
C ASP A 19 35.75 -3.84 2.40
N CYS A 20 35.91 -2.81 1.57
CA CYS A 20 34.91 -1.75 1.45
C CYS A 20 33.53 -2.25 0.95
N GLY A 21 33.50 -3.29 0.11
CA GLY A 21 32.26 -3.87 -0.41
C GLY A 21 31.50 -4.63 0.66
N GLN A 22 32.20 -5.49 1.40
CA GLN A 22 31.67 -6.23 2.54
C GLN A 22 31.17 -5.29 3.65
N ALA A 23 31.85 -4.17 3.89
CA ALA A 23 31.40 -3.16 4.84
C ALA A 23 30.06 -2.53 4.41
N LEU A 24 29.91 -2.24 3.11
CA LEU A 24 28.67 -1.71 2.55
C LEU A 24 27.53 -2.74 2.64
N GLU A 25 27.79 -4.01 2.33
CA GLU A 25 26.81 -5.08 2.44
C GLU A 25 26.33 -5.25 3.89
N PHE A 26 27.23 -5.22 4.87
CA PHE A 26 26.84 -5.24 6.28
C PHE A 26 25.99 -4.04 6.66
N LEU A 27 26.32 -2.85 6.17
CA LEU A 27 25.53 -1.65 6.43
C LEU A 27 24.11 -1.80 5.88
N ILE A 28 23.96 -2.28 4.64
CA ILE A 28 22.66 -2.52 4.00
C ILE A 28 21.85 -3.52 4.83
N GLU A 29 22.43 -4.63 5.25
CA GLU A 29 21.76 -5.64 6.07
C GLU A 29 21.28 -5.09 7.41
N ILE A 30 22.11 -4.30 8.11
CA ILE A 30 21.75 -3.69 9.40
C ILE A 30 20.62 -2.69 9.23
N VAL A 31 20.72 -1.83 8.22
CA VAL A 31 19.70 -0.82 7.93
C VAL A 31 18.40 -1.50 7.55
N ALA A 32 18.45 -2.55 6.71
CA ALA A 32 17.27 -3.30 6.31
C ALA A 32 16.58 -3.96 7.52
N GLU A 33 17.34 -4.59 8.41
CA GLU A 33 16.81 -5.23 9.61
C GLU A 33 16.17 -4.21 10.56
N LYS A 34 16.82 -3.05 10.75
CA LYS A 34 16.28 -1.96 11.56
C LYS A 34 15.00 -1.41 10.95
N LEU A 35 14.99 -1.09 9.65
CA LEU A 35 13.80 -0.59 8.95
C LEU A 35 12.65 -1.58 9.02
N LYS A 36 12.91 -2.89 8.86
CA LYS A 36 11.88 -3.92 9.00
C LYS A 36 11.26 -3.91 10.40
N ASN A 37 12.07 -3.74 11.45
CA ASN A 37 11.57 -3.66 12.82
C ASN A 37 10.77 -2.38 13.07
N ASP A 38 11.22 -1.26 12.53
CA ASP A 38 10.53 0.03 12.64
C ASP A 38 9.16 -0.03 11.94
N TYR A 39 9.10 -0.50 10.69
CA TYR A 39 7.83 -0.69 9.97
C TYR A 39 6.91 -1.70 10.65
N GLN A 40 7.45 -2.81 11.15
CA GLN A 40 6.65 -3.78 11.90
C GLN A 40 6.05 -3.15 13.16
N SER A 41 6.79 -2.29 13.87
CA SER A 41 6.30 -1.58 15.04
C SER A 41 5.19 -0.59 14.68
N ILE A 42 5.36 0.16 13.58
CA ILE A 42 4.33 1.09 13.07
C ILE A 42 3.06 0.32 12.71
N LEU A 43 3.18 -0.71 11.89
CA LEU A 43 2.04 -1.46 11.35
C LEU A 43 1.33 -2.31 12.42
N LYS A 44 2.01 -2.70 13.49
CA LYS A 44 1.40 -3.44 14.61
C LYS A 44 0.23 -2.67 15.23
N ASN A 45 0.25 -1.34 15.22
CA ASN A 45 -0.84 -0.53 15.77
C ASN A 45 -2.12 -0.55 14.91
N PHE A 46 -2.02 -0.99 13.65
CA PHE A 46 -3.11 -0.94 12.68
C PHE A 46 -3.53 -2.34 12.18
N CYS A 47 -2.58 -3.27 12.07
CA CYS A 47 -2.76 -4.59 11.47
C CYS A 47 -2.12 -5.69 12.36
N VAL A 48 -2.60 -5.86 13.60
CA VAL A 48 -2.01 -6.78 14.61
C VAL A 48 -1.87 -8.21 14.07
N SER A 49 -2.88 -8.70 13.33
CA SER A 49 -2.95 -10.05 12.78
C SER A 49 -1.85 -10.34 11.74
N LEU A 50 -1.30 -9.31 11.10
CA LEU A 50 -0.34 -9.44 10.00
C LEU A 50 1.12 -9.29 10.42
N SER A 51 1.39 -8.97 11.69
CA SER A 51 2.76 -8.94 12.20
C SER A 51 3.48 -10.29 12.04
N LYS A 52 2.76 -11.41 12.14
CA LYS A 52 3.33 -12.76 11.92
C LYS A 52 3.69 -12.99 10.45
N VAL A 53 2.91 -12.41 9.52
CA VAL A 53 3.15 -12.51 8.08
C VAL A 53 4.42 -11.76 7.69
N ILE A 54 4.63 -10.55 8.24
CA ILE A 54 5.87 -9.78 8.02
C ILE A 54 7.08 -10.60 8.45
N SER A 55 7.06 -11.17 9.66
CA SER A 55 8.16 -12.01 10.14
C SER A 55 8.37 -13.28 9.29
N SER A 56 7.29 -13.91 8.79
CA SER A 56 7.39 -15.10 7.94
C SER A 56 8.05 -14.76 6.60
N LYS A 57 7.53 -13.74 5.91
CA LYS A 57 8.08 -13.30 4.62
C LYS A 57 9.51 -12.81 4.75
N TRP A 58 9.86 -12.12 5.83
CA TRP A 58 11.24 -11.69 6.07
C TRP A 58 12.20 -12.89 6.19
N LYS A 59 11.80 -13.93 6.93
CA LYS A 59 12.60 -15.16 7.07
C LYS A 59 12.77 -15.91 5.75
N GLU A 60 11.79 -15.86 4.86
CA GLU A 60 11.91 -16.43 3.51
C GLU A 60 12.96 -15.71 2.66
N LEU A 61 13.27 -14.45 2.99
CA LEU A 61 14.29 -13.64 2.33
C LEU A 61 15.69 -13.76 2.99
N GLU A 62 15.80 -14.46 4.12
CA GLU A 62 17.08 -14.72 4.78
C GLU A 62 17.75 -15.93 4.13
N ASP A 63 18.84 -15.68 3.39
CA ASP A 63 19.76 -16.76 3.04
C ASP A 63 20.48 -17.26 4.30
N LYS A 64 20.51 -18.59 4.46
CA LYS A 64 21.36 -19.22 5.47
C LYS A 64 22.83 -19.06 5.05
N LEU A 65 23.48 -18.01 5.54
CA LEU A 65 24.94 -17.89 5.46
C LEU A 65 25.58 -19.11 6.15
N SER A 66 26.14 -20.03 5.37
CA SER A 66 26.95 -21.13 5.88
C SER A 66 28.35 -20.63 6.20
N VAL A 67 28.67 -20.49 7.48
CA VAL A 67 30.02 -20.13 7.93
C VAL A 67 30.81 -21.41 8.23
N GLU A 68 31.92 -21.63 7.54
CA GLU A 68 32.92 -22.64 7.95
C GLU A 68 33.71 -22.09 9.15
N GLU A 69 33.47 -22.65 10.34
CA GLU A 69 34.27 -22.33 11.53
C GLU A 69 35.67 -22.97 11.42
N THR A 70 36.69 -22.15 11.20
CA THR A 70 38.08 -22.60 11.38
C THR A 70 38.46 -22.46 12.86
N HIS A 71 38.44 -23.58 13.58
CA HIS A 71 38.79 -23.61 15.00
C HIS A 71 40.29 -23.38 15.25
N ARG A 72 40.68 -22.15 15.60
CA ARG A 72 41.93 -21.86 16.31
C ARG A 72 41.63 -21.16 17.64
N LYS A 73 42.04 -21.79 18.75
CA LYS A 73 41.68 -21.47 20.15
C LYS A 73 42.00 -20.05 20.66
N THR A 74 42.66 -19.20 19.89
CA THR A 74 43.06 -17.85 20.34
C THR A 74 42.89 -16.75 19.30
N ARG A 75 42.56 -17.08 18.05
CA ARG A 75 42.34 -16.09 16.99
C ARG A 75 41.54 -16.75 15.88
N ILE A 76 40.28 -16.36 15.72
CA ILE A 76 39.49 -16.76 14.55
C ILE A 76 39.67 -15.66 13.50
N THR A 77 40.38 -15.99 12.43
CA THR A 77 40.41 -15.13 11.24
C THR A 77 39.28 -15.63 10.36
N HIS A 78 38.11 -14.98 10.45
CA HIS A 78 37.00 -15.29 9.56
C HIS A 78 37.35 -14.78 8.17
N VAL A 79 37.89 -15.66 7.34
CA VAL A 79 37.84 -15.46 5.89
C VAL A 79 36.41 -15.80 5.50
N LEU A 80 35.56 -14.78 5.42
CA LEU A 80 34.29 -14.91 4.75
C LEU A 80 34.65 -15.32 3.31
N LYS A 81 34.36 -16.56 2.93
CA LYS A 81 34.27 -16.88 1.51
C LYS A 81 33.29 -15.87 0.93
N GLU A 82 33.61 -15.36 -0.25
CA GLU A 82 32.73 -14.55 -1.09
C GLU A 82 31.48 -15.35 -1.49
N ASP A 83 30.73 -15.89 -0.54
CA ASP A 83 29.30 -16.06 -0.75
C ASP A 83 28.76 -14.64 -0.66
N LYS A 84 28.95 -13.91 -1.77
CA LYS A 84 28.27 -12.66 -2.08
C LYS A 84 26.89 -12.80 -1.49
N ILE A 85 26.56 -12.02 -0.46
CA ILE A 85 25.15 -11.78 -0.15
C ILE A 85 24.58 -11.40 -1.51
N THR A 86 23.78 -12.29 -2.10
CA THR A 86 23.51 -12.16 -3.52
C THR A 86 22.78 -10.85 -3.64
N LEU A 87 23.27 -9.93 -4.48
CA LEU A 87 22.65 -8.62 -4.72
C LEU A 87 21.11 -8.74 -4.87
N LYS A 88 20.66 -9.87 -5.42
CA LYS A 88 19.26 -10.31 -5.50
C LYS A 88 18.51 -10.33 -4.15
N ASN A 89 19.10 -10.84 -3.08
CA ASN A 89 18.47 -10.88 -1.75
C ASN A 89 18.36 -9.50 -1.14
N SER A 90 19.43 -8.70 -1.23
CA SER A 90 19.39 -7.31 -0.77
C SER A 90 18.33 -6.51 -1.52
N LEU A 91 18.20 -6.72 -2.84
CA LEU A 91 17.13 -6.13 -3.66
C LEU A 91 15.74 -6.63 -3.23
N ALA A 92 15.58 -7.92 -2.96
CA ALA A 92 14.29 -8.47 -2.52
C ALA A 92 13.88 -7.93 -1.13
N LYS A 93 14.83 -7.80 -0.20
CA LYS A 93 14.60 -7.15 1.11
C LYS A 93 14.20 -5.69 0.93
N LEU A 94 14.88 -4.95 0.05
CA LEU A 94 14.55 -3.55 -0.25
C LEU A 94 13.17 -3.40 -0.92
N GLU A 95 12.80 -4.29 -1.84
CA GLU A 95 11.47 -4.30 -2.45
C GLU A 95 10.39 -4.57 -1.39
N PHE A 96 10.64 -5.54 -0.50
CA PHE A 96 9.73 -5.83 0.60
C PHE A 96 9.58 -4.64 1.56
N LEU A 97 10.67 -3.98 1.93
CA LEU A 97 10.65 -2.76 2.72
C LEU A 97 9.89 -1.62 2.02
N SER A 98 10.03 -1.49 0.70
CA SER A 98 9.29 -0.50 -0.10
C SER A 98 7.78 -0.74 -0.03
N ARG A 99 7.34 -2.00 -0.02
CA ARG A 99 5.93 -2.36 0.20
C ARG A 99 5.46 -1.96 1.60
N LEU A 100 6.24 -2.23 2.64
CA LEU A 100 5.92 -1.84 4.01
C LEU A 100 5.82 -0.32 4.17
N HIS A 101 6.69 0.42 3.48
CA HIS A 101 6.66 1.88 3.42
C HIS A 101 5.35 2.38 2.81
N ILE A 102 5.00 1.90 1.62
CA ILE A 102 3.78 2.32 0.91
C ILE A 102 2.53 2.02 1.74
N ILE A 103 2.44 0.83 2.37
CA ILE A 103 1.32 0.51 3.27
C ILE A 103 1.23 1.56 4.39
N SER A 104 2.36 1.92 4.98
CA SER A 104 2.41 2.91 6.06
C SER A 104 1.94 4.28 5.57
N GLU A 105 2.42 4.74 4.42
CA GLU A 105 2.00 6.01 3.81
C GLU A 105 0.49 6.04 3.54
N PHE A 106 -0.08 4.98 2.96
CA PHE A 106 -1.52 4.88 2.72
C PHE A 106 -2.33 4.99 4.01
N ILE A 107 -1.91 4.28 5.06
CA ILE A 107 -2.58 4.31 6.36
C ILE A 107 -2.57 5.72 6.93
N TYR A 108 -1.43 6.42 6.90
CA TYR A 108 -1.33 7.78 7.44
C TYR A 108 -2.08 8.81 6.57
N LEU A 109 -1.97 8.71 5.24
CA LEU A 109 -2.68 9.60 4.32
C LEU A 109 -4.18 9.52 4.54
N VAL A 110 -4.70 8.32 4.73
CA VAL A 110 -6.12 8.12 5.04
C VAL A 110 -6.46 8.54 6.45
N LYS A 111 -5.61 8.24 7.45
CA LYS A 111 -5.85 8.65 8.84
C LYS A 111 -5.95 10.16 9.00
N ASP A 112 -5.10 10.91 8.31
CA ASP A 112 -5.02 12.37 8.41
C ASP A 112 -5.95 13.08 7.43
N GLY A 113 -6.19 12.48 6.26
CA GLY A 113 -6.99 13.05 5.18
C GLY A 113 -8.46 12.66 5.18
N ALA A 114 -8.79 11.46 5.67
CA ALA A 114 -10.14 10.92 5.67
C ALA A 114 -10.57 10.57 7.11
N PHE A 115 -11.53 11.34 7.62
CA PHE A 115 -12.08 11.16 8.97
C PHE A 115 -13.02 9.96 9.03
N PHE A 116 -12.49 8.75 8.87
CA PHE A 116 -13.28 7.53 8.97
C PHE A 116 -13.52 7.13 10.43
N PRO A 117 -14.70 6.58 10.77
CA PRO A 117 -14.92 5.92 12.04
C PRO A 117 -13.91 4.78 12.23
N GLU A 118 -13.53 4.53 13.49
CA GLU A 118 -12.47 3.55 13.82
C GLU A 118 -12.69 2.16 13.21
N LYS A 119 -13.95 1.69 13.17
CA LYS A 119 -14.30 0.39 12.56
C LYS A 119 -14.00 0.36 11.06
N THR A 120 -14.39 1.41 10.33
CA THR A 120 -14.14 1.55 8.89
C THR A 120 -12.66 1.71 8.61
N PHE A 121 -11.97 2.52 9.42
CA PHE A 121 -10.53 2.71 9.33
C PHE A 121 -9.75 1.41 9.59
N GLY A 122 -10.15 0.63 10.59
CA GLY A 122 -9.59 -0.69 10.87
C GLY A 122 -9.75 -1.65 9.69
N TYR A 123 -10.96 -1.71 9.10
CA TYR A 123 -11.21 -2.51 7.90
C TYR A 123 -10.34 -2.08 6.72
N PHE A 124 -10.21 -0.77 6.49
CA PHE A 124 -9.32 -0.20 5.47
C PHE A 124 -7.87 -0.65 5.68
N CYS A 125 -7.35 -0.50 6.90
CA CYS A 125 -5.97 -0.91 7.24
C CYS A 125 -5.74 -2.38 6.92
N GLU A 126 -6.64 -3.28 7.37
CA GLU A 126 -6.53 -4.71 7.10
C GLU A 126 -6.53 -5.03 5.60
N LYS A 127 -7.36 -4.35 4.81
CA LYS A 127 -7.42 -4.55 3.36
C LYS A 127 -6.15 -4.10 2.65
N VAL A 128 -5.64 -2.92 2.97
CA VAL A 128 -4.38 -2.42 2.39
C VAL A 128 -3.22 -3.32 2.77
N CYS A 129 -3.10 -3.66 4.06
CA CYS A 129 -2.07 -4.59 4.54
C CYS A 129 -2.16 -5.94 3.81
N LYS A 130 -3.36 -6.51 3.63
CA LYS A 130 -3.54 -7.79 2.94
C LYS A 130 -3.20 -7.72 1.44
N ALA A 131 -3.62 -6.66 0.74
CA ALA A 131 -3.37 -6.49 -0.68
C ALA A 131 -1.86 -6.49 -0.99
N TYR A 132 -1.08 -5.74 -0.22
CA TYR A 132 0.35 -5.61 -0.46
C TYR A 132 1.20 -6.70 0.19
N LEU A 133 0.80 -7.24 1.35
CA LEU A 133 1.57 -8.27 2.07
C LEU A 133 1.20 -9.71 1.73
N VAL A 134 0.00 -9.99 1.22
CA VAL A 134 -0.44 -11.36 0.93
C VAL A 134 -0.66 -11.55 -0.56
N GLU A 135 -1.45 -10.66 -1.17
CA GLU A 135 -1.85 -10.75 -2.57
C GLU A 135 -0.76 -10.20 -3.52
N ASN A 136 0.30 -9.61 -2.95
CA ASN A 136 1.46 -9.08 -3.67
C ASN A 136 1.09 -8.11 -4.80
N VAL A 137 0.01 -7.33 -4.62
CA VAL A 137 -0.41 -6.30 -5.59
C VAL A 137 0.78 -5.42 -5.95
N ALA A 138 0.98 -5.19 -7.26
CA ALA A 138 2.06 -4.35 -7.75
C ALA A 138 1.93 -2.94 -7.17
N LEU A 139 3.05 -2.30 -6.87
CA LEU A 139 3.07 -0.93 -6.37
C LEU A 139 2.57 -0.01 -7.48
N PRO A 140 1.37 0.55 -7.38
CA PRO A 140 0.81 1.34 -8.46
C PRO A 140 1.47 2.72 -8.46
N GLU A 141 1.67 3.29 -9.65
CA GLU A 141 1.82 4.73 -9.77
C GLU A 141 0.55 5.40 -9.24
N PHE A 142 0.67 6.52 -8.54
CA PHE A 142 -0.48 7.15 -7.88
C PHE A 142 -1.66 7.43 -8.84
N LYS A 143 -1.37 7.72 -10.11
CA LYS A 143 -2.39 7.93 -11.16
C LYS A 143 -3.23 6.67 -11.42
N ILE A 144 -2.63 5.48 -11.31
CA ILE A 144 -3.29 4.20 -11.56
C ILE A 144 -4.29 3.86 -10.44
N LEU A 145 -4.12 4.42 -9.24
CA LEU A 145 -5.02 4.18 -8.10
C LEU A 145 -6.45 4.65 -8.36
N LEU A 146 -6.64 5.67 -9.21
CA LEU A 146 -7.96 6.15 -9.60
C LEU A 146 -8.70 5.15 -10.48
N GLU A 147 -7.98 4.42 -11.32
CA GLU A 147 -8.54 3.41 -12.23
C GLU A 147 -8.66 2.03 -11.56
N LYS A 148 -7.71 1.70 -10.69
CA LYS A 148 -7.62 0.42 -9.98
C LYS A 148 -7.42 0.67 -8.48
N PRO A 149 -8.50 0.91 -7.74
CA PRO A 149 -8.40 1.15 -6.30
C PRO A 149 -7.87 -0.09 -5.57
N VAL A 150 -7.02 0.14 -4.57
CA VAL A 150 -6.44 -0.92 -3.72
C VAL A 150 -7.52 -1.64 -2.93
N CYS A 151 -8.54 -0.91 -2.49
CA CYS A 151 -9.67 -1.47 -1.79
C CYS A 151 -10.94 -0.65 -2.04
N ASN A 152 -12.07 -1.34 -2.11
CA ASN A 152 -13.39 -0.76 -2.04
C ASN A 152 -14.02 -1.13 -0.69
N PHE A 153 -14.64 -0.17 -0.03
CA PHE A 153 -15.40 -0.39 1.19
C PHE A 153 -16.64 0.49 1.18
N SER A 154 -17.68 0.01 1.85
CA SER A 154 -18.89 0.76 2.10
C SER A 154 -18.90 1.17 3.56
N MET A 155 -19.41 2.37 3.82
CA MET A 155 -19.58 2.88 5.17
C MET A 155 -21.01 3.36 5.34
N GLU A 156 -21.60 3.04 6.50
CA GLU A 156 -22.84 3.66 6.93
C GLU A 156 -22.54 5.10 7.38
N ILE A 157 -23.18 6.07 6.72
CA ILE A 157 -23.07 7.48 7.09
C ILE A 157 -24.22 7.77 8.05
N ASN A 158 -23.91 8.05 9.32
CA ASN A 158 -24.92 8.46 10.29
C ASN A 158 -25.06 9.99 10.29
N SER A 159 -26.22 10.50 10.70
CA SER A 159 -26.45 11.95 10.86
C SER A 159 -25.56 12.60 11.94
N SER A 160 -24.87 11.81 12.76
CA SER A 160 -23.84 12.28 13.69
C SER A 160 -22.48 12.50 13.02
N ASP A 161 -22.25 11.97 11.81
CA ASP A 161 -20.99 12.03 11.07
C ASP A 161 -20.92 13.31 10.21
N ASN A 162 -21.38 14.43 10.77
CA ASN A 162 -21.50 15.72 10.08
C ASN A 162 -20.18 16.22 9.48
N ASP A 163 -19.03 15.84 10.03
CA ASP A 163 -17.73 16.25 9.49
C ASP A 163 -17.41 15.61 8.12
N ILE A 164 -17.97 14.43 7.81
CA ILE A 164 -17.81 13.78 6.49
C ILE A 164 -18.70 14.45 5.46
N VAL A 165 -19.96 14.73 5.82
CA VAL A 165 -21.00 15.20 4.90
C VAL A 165 -20.95 16.73 4.69
N GLU A 166 -20.68 17.51 5.74
CA GLU A 166 -20.83 18.98 5.70
C GLU A 166 -19.53 19.74 5.38
N LYS A 167 -18.34 19.17 5.63
CA LYS A 167 -17.12 20.00 5.70
C LYS A 167 -16.01 19.71 4.70
N LYS A 168 -15.88 18.49 4.12
CA LYS A 168 -14.64 18.16 3.36
C LYS A 168 -14.77 17.25 2.15
N MET A 169 -15.89 16.57 1.90
CA MET A 169 -16.02 15.68 0.74
C MET A 169 -17.11 16.15 -0.21
N THR A 170 -16.78 17.11 -1.10
CA THR A 170 -17.57 17.27 -2.33
C THR A 170 -17.32 16.03 -3.21
N PRO A 171 -18.34 15.21 -3.51
CA PRO A 171 -18.13 14.01 -4.29
C PRO A 171 -17.68 14.38 -5.71
N ASP A 172 -16.71 13.63 -6.23
CA ASP A 172 -16.29 13.78 -7.64
C ASP A 172 -17.36 13.27 -8.61
N PHE A 173 -18.27 12.44 -8.10
CA PHE A 173 -19.37 11.82 -8.82
C PHE A 173 -20.62 11.73 -7.93
N CYS A 174 -21.76 12.19 -8.43
CA CYS A 174 -23.07 12.01 -7.81
C CYS A 174 -24.05 11.46 -8.85
N SER A 175 -24.86 10.47 -8.49
CA SER A 175 -25.91 9.95 -9.35
C SER A 175 -27.24 9.86 -8.63
N VAL A 176 -28.30 10.38 -9.25
CA VAL A 176 -29.69 10.20 -8.81
C VAL A 176 -30.37 9.23 -9.76
N LYS A 177 -30.79 8.08 -9.23
CA LYS A 177 -31.54 7.07 -9.96
C LYS A 177 -33.01 7.12 -9.57
N MET A 178 -33.86 7.49 -10.51
CA MET A 178 -35.32 7.45 -10.37
C MET A 178 -35.85 6.19 -11.05
N THR A 179 -36.68 5.43 -10.35
CA THR A 179 -37.31 4.22 -10.89
C THR A 179 -38.82 4.37 -10.80
N SER A 180 -39.51 4.25 -11.94
CA SER A 180 -40.97 4.28 -12.04
C SER A 180 -41.46 2.94 -12.58
N ILE A 181 -42.46 2.35 -11.92
CA ILE A 181 -43.08 1.09 -12.33
C ILE A 181 -44.53 1.39 -12.68
N LYS A 182 -44.93 1.11 -13.92
CA LYS A 182 -46.30 1.24 -14.39
C LYS A 182 -46.62 0.13 -15.38
N ASP A 183 -47.75 -0.56 -15.18
CA ASP A 183 -48.31 -1.55 -16.10
C ASP A 183 -47.26 -2.55 -16.66
N ASN A 184 -46.58 -3.28 -15.77
CA ASN A 184 -45.49 -4.23 -16.07
C ASN A 184 -44.25 -3.65 -16.77
N SER A 185 -44.15 -2.33 -16.92
CA SER A 185 -42.95 -1.65 -17.40
C SER A 185 -42.21 -0.94 -16.27
N GLU A 186 -40.90 -1.14 -16.23
CA GLU A 186 -39.99 -0.46 -15.32
C GLU A 186 -39.17 0.55 -16.12
N THR A 187 -39.35 1.83 -15.82
CA THR A 187 -38.55 2.91 -16.41
C THR A 187 -37.54 3.37 -15.38
N LYS A 188 -36.26 3.35 -15.75
CA LYS A 188 -35.16 3.88 -14.94
C LYS A 188 -34.60 5.12 -15.63
N THR A 189 -34.53 6.21 -14.89
CA THR A 189 -33.84 7.44 -15.30
C THR A 189 -32.69 7.68 -14.34
N ILE A 190 -31.49 7.82 -14.88
CA ILE A 190 -30.29 8.11 -14.09
C ILE A 190 -29.80 9.51 -14.49
N TYR A 191 -29.78 10.42 -13.52
CA TYR A 191 -29.11 11.70 -13.62
C TYR A 191 -27.75 11.57 -12.98
N LEU A 192 -26.71 12.02 -13.66
CA LEU A 192 -25.35 11.84 -13.22
C LEU A 192 -24.62 13.18 -13.33
N LEU A 193 -24.04 13.61 -12.21
CA LEU A 193 -23.18 14.78 -12.07
C LEU A 193 -21.74 14.32 -11.81
N SER A 194 -20.78 14.75 -12.64
CA SER A 194 -19.37 14.36 -12.47
C SER A 194 -18.43 15.52 -12.81
N LYS A 195 -17.33 15.63 -12.07
CA LYS A 195 -16.22 16.54 -12.44
C LYS A 195 -15.42 16.05 -13.65
N ASN A 196 -15.45 14.73 -13.91
CA ASN A 196 -14.74 14.08 -15.00
C ASN A 196 -15.70 13.64 -16.12
N LYS A 197 -15.22 13.62 -17.37
CA LYS A 197 -15.95 13.07 -18.52
C LYS A 197 -16.22 11.57 -18.29
N ILE A 198 -17.47 11.15 -18.50
CA ILE A 198 -17.89 9.76 -18.25
C ILE A 198 -17.89 8.92 -19.52
N PHE A 199 -18.19 9.57 -20.64
CA PHE A 199 -18.14 8.92 -21.94
C PHE A 199 -16.85 9.31 -22.67
N PRO A 200 -16.36 8.43 -23.56
CA PRO A 200 -15.23 8.74 -24.43
C PRO A 200 -15.50 10.05 -25.19
N PRO A 201 -14.45 10.85 -25.49
CA PRO A 201 -14.60 12.12 -26.19
C PRO A 201 -15.34 11.98 -27.53
N ASN A 202 -15.24 10.82 -28.17
CA ASN A 202 -15.84 10.50 -29.47
C ASN A 202 -17.38 10.38 -29.46
N VAL A 203 -18.03 10.49 -28.29
CA VAL A 203 -19.50 10.42 -28.18
C VAL A 203 -20.14 11.81 -28.27
N PHE A 204 -19.36 12.88 -28.11
CA PHE A 204 -19.87 14.25 -28.15
C PHE A 204 -19.36 14.95 -29.41
N ASP A 205 -20.29 15.40 -30.25
CA ASP A 205 -19.98 16.42 -31.27
C ASP A 205 -19.54 17.71 -30.54
N ASP A 206 -18.52 18.38 -31.09
CA ASP A 206 -17.87 19.60 -30.59
C ASP A 206 -18.75 20.45 -29.66
N TYR A 207 -18.61 20.26 -28.35
CA TYR A 207 -19.08 21.25 -27.39
C TYR A 207 -17.96 22.28 -27.26
N ASP A 208 -18.25 23.53 -27.63
CA ASP A 208 -17.44 24.69 -27.26
C ASP A 208 -17.37 24.75 -25.72
N ILE A 209 -16.33 24.13 -25.15
CA ILE A 209 -16.02 24.27 -23.74
C ILE A 209 -15.54 25.70 -23.58
N VAL A 210 -16.43 26.58 -23.16
CA VAL A 210 -16.06 27.92 -22.70
C VAL A 210 -15.26 27.74 -21.41
N GLU A 211 -13.94 27.59 -21.54
CA GLU A 211 -12.99 27.62 -20.43
C GLU A 211 -13.01 29.04 -19.82
N LYS A 212 -13.96 29.30 -18.93
CA LYS A 212 -13.82 30.38 -17.97
C LYS A 212 -12.96 29.84 -16.83
N GLU A 213 -11.76 30.39 -16.71
CA GLU A 213 -10.63 29.95 -15.86
C GLU A 213 -10.91 29.79 -14.35
N GLU A 214 -12.14 30.00 -13.87
CA GLU A 214 -12.45 29.97 -12.44
C GLU A 214 -13.69 29.13 -12.04
N SER A 215 -14.43 28.56 -12.98
CA SER A 215 -15.64 27.76 -12.64
C SER A 215 -15.40 26.26 -12.80
N MET A 216 -15.65 25.47 -11.74
CA MET A 216 -15.70 24.01 -11.84
C MET A 216 -16.77 23.61 -12.88
N LEU A 217 -16.33 22.94 -13.94
CA LEU A 217 -17.20 22.36 -14.95
C LEU A 217 -17.74 21.03 -14.43
N TYR A 218 -19.05 20.85 -14.51
CA TYR A 218 -19.71 19.58 -14.19
C TYR A 218 -20.38 19.02 -15.44
N TYR A 219 -20.16 17.74 -15.69
CA TYR A 219 -20.85 17.00 -16.74
C TYR A 219 -22.15 16.44 -16.19
N VAL A 220 -23.27 16.75 -16.86
CA VAL A 220 -24.59 16.22 -16.53
C VAL A 220 -25.02 15.24 -17.60
N TYR A 221 -25.34 14.01 -17.19
CA TYR A 221 -25.84 12.97 -18.09
C TYR A 221 -27.21 12.48 -17.65
N LYS A 222 -28.08 12.25 -18.64
CA LYS A 222 -29.38 11.62 -18.45
C LYS A 222 -29.42 10.33 -19.24
N MET A 223 -29.59 9.20 -18.56
CA MET A 223 -29.80 7.90 -19.20
C MET A 223 -31.20 7.39 -18.90
N GLU A 224 -31.91 6.93 -19.92
CA GLU A 224 -33.24 6.32 -19.79
C GLU A 224 -33.21 4.89 -20.31
N SER A 225 -33.73 3.96 -19.51
CA SER A 225 -33.93 2.57 -19.94
C SER A 225 -35.35 2.12 -19.58
N LYS A 226 -36.02 1.46 -20.53
CA LYS A 226 -37.34 0.85 -20.34
C LYS A 226 -37.20 -0.66 -20.42
N CYS A 227 -37.55 -1.35 -19.34
CA CYS A 227 -37.59 -2.80 -19.29
C CYS A 227 -39.05 -3.25 -19.21
N VAL A 228 -39.48 -4.11 -20.13
CA VAL A 228 -40.80 -4.75 -20.10
C VAL A 228 -40.62 -6.10 -19.42
N LYS A 229 -41.27 -6.31 -18.28
CA LYS A 229 -41.26 -7.63 -17.63
C LYS A 229 -42.21 -8.54 -18.39
N ILE A 230 -41.63 -9.51 -19.11
CA ILE A 230 -42.35 -10.59 -19.81
C ILE A 230 -42.80 -11.62 -18.76
#